data_AF-N4TEK0-F1
#
_entry.id   AF-N4TEK0-F1
#
_cell.length_a   1.000
_cell.length_b   1.000
_cell.length_c   1.000
_cell.angle_alpha   90.00
_cell.angle_beta   90.00
_cell.angle_gamma   90.00
#
_symmetry.space_group_name_H-M   'P 1'
#
loop_
_entity.id
_entity.type
_entity.pdbx_description
1 polymer ?
#
loop_
_entity_poly.entity_id
_entity_poly.type
_entity_poly.pdbx_seq_one_letter_code
_entity_poly.pdbx_strand_id
1 'polypeptide(L)'
;MPELKKYLGEVYLWQYVPSLVGSIIFTLLFTLATVAVGYKMHKSKTRFCLPFFFGGVCEVLGYFFRALCWNATDSLPLNIMQALFLLLPPVFFAATLYMVYSRLVRAIGGQSCSLISVRWTTRLFVLGDFLTFNIQGNGGGLLANADLVHIGNIIVITGLIAQILLFLAFVACCVVFHRRFRVHLRHTSIPVAIRWEAYLNMLYFTSAFILVRNTFRVVEFAMDKEGYLQQKEWPTFVFDSVLMLLVMVAFYMRYPENLQPHMRDSAIELMPKDEPRTGEASASN
;
A
#
# COMPACT_ATOMS: atom_id res chain seq x y z
N MET A 1 -23.47 6.92 30.34
CA MET A 1 -22.36 5.97 30.11
C MET A 1 -22.54 5.42 28.70
N PRO A 2 -21.50 5.22 27.89
CA PRO A 2 -21.70 4.68 26.55
C PRO A 2 -22.14 3.21 26.68
N GLU A 3 -23.36 2.92 26.24
CA GLU A 3 -23.95 1.59 26.29
C GLU A 3 -23.85 0.93 24.91
N LEU A 4 -23.41 -0.32 24.88
CA LEU A 4 -23.42 -1.15 23.68
C LEU A 4 -24.88 -1.36 23.25
N LYS A 5 -25.25 -0.77 22.11
CA LYS A 5 -26.57 -1.02 21.51
C LYS A 5 -26.54 -2.32 20.72
N LYS A 6 -27.54 -3.18 20.95
CA LYS A 6 -27.72 -4.41 20.17
C LYS A 6 -28.28 -4.07 18.80
N TYR A 7 -27.71 -4.66 17.75
CA TYR A 7 -28.32 -4.68 16.43
C TYR A 7 -29.49 -5.66 16.44
N LEU A 8 -30.67 -5.20 16.00
CA LEU A 8 -31.92 -5.98 15.96
C LEU A 8 -32.36 -6.60 17.31
N GLY A 9 -31.85 -6.10 18.45
CA GLY A 9 -32.20 -6.62 19.78
C GLY A 9 -31.52 -7.93 20.19
N GLU A 10 -30.81 -8.61 19.27
CA GLU A 10 -30.25 -9.95 19.51
C GLU A 10 -28.72 -10.01 19.44
N VAL A 11 -28.04 -9.16 18.64
CA VAL A 11 -26.60 -9.30 18.38
C VAL A 11 -25.83 -8.02 18.69
N TYR A 12 -24.73 -8.12 19.43
CA TYR A 12 -23.78 -7.02 19.60
C TYR A 12 -22.82 -6.97 18.41
N LEU A 13 -22.82 -5.85 17.66
CA LEU A 13 -21.86 -5.59 16.58
C LEU A 13 -20.43 -5.32 17.10
N TRP A 14 -20.32 -5.02 18.39
CA TRP A 14 -19.10 -4.60 19.06
C TRP A 14 -18.94 -5.36 20.38
N GLN A 15 -17.72 -5.80 20.69
CA GLN A 15 -17.39 -6.42 21.99
C GLN A 15 -16.88 -5.40 23.02
N TYR A 16 -16.56 -4.19 22.58
CA TYR A 16 -16.08 -3.08 23.40
C TYR A 16 -16.69 -1.76 22.91
N VAL A 17 -16.76 -0.76 23.79
CA VAL A 17 -17.15 0.59 23.40
C VAL A 17 -15.96 1.27 22.71
N PRO A 18 -16.07 1.73 21.45
CA PRO A 18 -14.96 2.33 20.71
C PRO A 18 -14.42 3.58 21.39
N SER A 19 -13.14 3.76 21.67
CA SER A 19 -12.68 5.04 22.25
C SER A 19 -12.80 6.21 21.26
N LEU A 20 -13.72 7.14 21.55
CA LEU A 20 -13.94 8.36 20.77
C LEU A 20 -12.69 9.23 20.71
N VAL A 21 -11.98 9.36 21.84
CA VAL A 21 -10.75 10.17 21.94
C VAL A 21 -9.65 9.61 21.04
N GLY A 22 -9.42 8.29 21.07
CA GLY A 22 -8.43 7.62 20.22
C GLY A 22 -8.75 7.80 18.74
N SER A 23 -10.01 7.56 18.36
CA SER A 23 -10.46 7.69 16.98
C SER A 23 -10.29 9.11 16.44
N ILE A 24 -10.56 10.15 17.24
CA ILE A 24 -10.35 11.55 16.85
C ILE A 24 -8.85 11.87 16.67
N ILE A 25 -8.00 11.46 17.63
CA ILE A 25 -6.56 11.72 17.55
C ILE A 25 -5.97 11.09 16.28
N PHE A 26 -6.28 9.83 16.00
CA PHE A 26 -5.78 9.16 14.80
C PHE A 26 -6.38 9.75 13.53
N THR A 27 -7.66 10.14 13.51
CA THR A 27 -8.25 10.85 12.36
C THR A 27 -7.48 12.13 12.05
N LEU A 28 -7.14 12.94 13.06
CA LEU A 28 -6.37 14.17 12.88
C LEU A 28 -4.95 13.89 12.38
N LEU A 29 -4.27 12.90 12.97
CA LEU A 29 -2.92 12.53 12.57
C LEU A 29 -2.85 11.99 11.13
N PHE A 30 -3.78 11.11 10.75
CA PHE A 30 -3.88 10.62 9.37
C PHE A 30 -4.27 11.71 8.39
N THR A 31 -5.10 12.68 8.81
CA THR A 31 -5.44 13.84 7.99
C THR A 31 -4.20 14.69 7.73
N LEU A 32 -3.44 15.02 8.77
CA LEU A 32 -2.17 15.75 8.65
C LEU A 32 -1.18 15.02 7.74
N ALA A 33 -1.00 13.71 7.94
CA ALA A 33 -0.10 12.90 7.11
C ALA A 33 -0.56 12.86 5.64
N THR A 34 -1.87 12.69 5.39
CA THR A 34 -2.47 12.65 4.05
C THR A 34 -2.31 13.99 3.34
N VAL A 35 -2.58 15.10 4.03
CA VAL A 35 -2.39 16.46 3.49
C VAL A 35 -0.91 16.72 3.19
N ALA A 36 0.01 16.32 4.07
CA ALA A 36 1.44 16.49 3.85
C ALA A 36 1.92 15.72 2.61
N VAL A 37 1.51 14.46 2.46
CA VAL A 37 1.82 13.64 1.28
C VAL A 37 1.16 14.21 0.02
N GLY A 38 -0.09 14.68 0.12
CA GLY A 38 -0.84 15.30 -0.99
C GLY A 38 -0.18 16.59 -1.48
N TYR A 39 0.26 17.47 -0.56
CA TYR A 39 1.00 18.68 -0.88
C TYR A 39 2.30 18.37 -1.62
N LYS A 40 3.06 17.39 -1.12
CA LYS A 40 4.32 16.97 -1.74
C LYS A 40 4.10 16.33 -3.12
N MET A 41 3.06 15.53 -3.26
CA MET A 41 2.64 14.95 -4.54
C MET A 41 2.28 16.03 -5.57
N HIS A 42 1.57 17.07 -5.15
CA HIS A 42 1.20 18.18 -6.02
C HIS A 42 2.43 18.97 -6.47
N LYS A 43 3.32 19.32 -5.52
CA LYS A 43 4.56 20.06 -5.80
C LYS A 43 5.50 19.29 -6.74
N SER A 44 5.68 17.99 -6.50
CA SER A 44 6.63 17.14 -7.24
C SER A 44 6.04 16.52 -8.51
N LYS A 45 4.76 16.79 -8.84
CA LYS A 45 4.02 16.27 -10.01
C LYS A 45 4.09 14.73 -10.17
N THR A 46 4.27 14.01 -9.07
CA THR A 46 4.46 12.56 -9.02
C THR A 46 3.13 11.80 -9.04
N ARG A 47 2.45 11.77 -10.20
CA ARG A 47 1.15 11.10 -10.38
C ARG A 47 1.13 9.60 -10.01
N PHE A 48 2.29 8.96 -9.93
CA PHE A 48 2.38 7.55 -9.54
C PHE A 48 2.17 7.31 -8.03
N CYS A 49 2.23 8.34 -7.20
CA CYS A 49 1.95 8.25 -5.75
C CYS A 49 0.45 8.40 -5.43
N LEU A 50 -0.42 8.48 -6.44
CA LEU A 50 -1.88 8.56 -6.25
C LEU A 50 -2.44 7.43 -5.38
N PRO A 51 -2.07 6.14 -5.56
CA PRO A 51 -2.60 5.07 -4.72
C PRO A 51 -2.26 5.32 -3.25
N PHE A 52 -1.05 5.80 -2.93
CA PHE A 52 -0.66 6.14 -1.56
C PHE A 52 -1.54 7.22 -0.93
N PHE A 53 -1.86 8.26 -1.71
CA PHE A 53 -2.77 9.31 -1.25
C PHE A 53 -4.18 8.75 -0.98
N PHE A 54 -4.70 7.91 -1.87
CA PHE A 54 -5.99 7.24 -1.64
C PHE A 54 -5.96 6.32 -0.41
N GLY A 55 -4.86 5.61 -0.17
CA GLY A 55 -4.67 4.83 1.05
C GLY A 55 -4.75 5.69 2.31
N GLY A 56 -4.12 6.87 2.31
CA GLY A 56 -4.22 7.83 3.42
C GLY A 56 -5.64 8.38 3.62
N VAL A 57 -6.36 8.67 2.53
CA VAL A 57 -7.78 9.07 2.61
C VAL A 57 -8.64 7.94 3.19
N CYS A 58 -8.40 6.69 2.80
CA CYS A 58 -9.10 5.53 3.36
C CYS A 58 -8.85 5.40 4.88
N GLU A 59 -7.62 5.62 5.38
CA GLU A 59 -7.36 5.64 6.83
C GLU A 59 -8.17 6.73 7.54
N VAL A 60 -8.18 7.96 7.00
CA VAL A 60 -8.96 9.08 7.56
C VAL A 60 -10.44 8.73 7.64
N LEU A 61 -11.01 8.20 6.55
CA LEU A 61 -12.42 7.79 6.51
C LEU A 61 -12.69 6.62 7.47
N GLY A 62 -11.78 5.67 7.59
CA GLY A 62 -11.88 4.54 8.52
C GLY A 62 -12.01 5.01 9.96
N TYR A 63 -11.10 5.87 10.44
CA TYR A 63 -11.18 6.41 11.80
C TYR A 63 -12.33 7.41 12.00
N PHE A 64 -12.73 8.12 10.94
CA PHE A 64 -13.90 8.98 10.98
C PHE A 64 -15.20 8.17 11.19
N PHE A 65 -15.41 7.11 10.41
CA PHE A 65 -16.55 6.21 10.61
C PHE A 65 -16.48 5.51 11.97
N ARG A 66 -15.28 5.18 12.46
CA ARG A 66 -15.09 4.67 13.83
C ARG A 66 -15.54 5.65 14.90
N ALA A 67 -15.25 6.94 14.73
CA ALA A 67 -15.72 7.97 15.65
C ALA A 67 -17.26 8.11 15.61
N LEU A 68 -17.89 7.94 14.45
CA LEU A 68 -19.35 7.96 14.31
C LEU A 68 -20.03 6.75 14.96
N CYS A 69 -19.39 5.57 14.93
CA CYS A 69 -19.86 4.36 15.61
C CYS A 69 -20.02 4.53 17.14
N TRP A 70 -19.38 5.53 17.75
CA TRP A 70 -19.61 5.89 19.15
C TRP A 70 -21.06 6.32 19.42
N ASN A 71 -21.67 7.08 18.51
CA ASN A 71 -23.04 7.59 18.68
C ASN A 71 -24.10 6.62 18.14
N ALA A 72 -23.73 5.73 17.21
CA ALA A 72 -24.63 4.83 16.50
C ALA A 72 -24.05 3.40 16.37
N THR A 73 -23.78 2.77 17.52
CA THR A 73 -23.20 1.41 17.64
C THR A 73 -24.12 0.30 17.07
N ASP A 74 -25.39 0.64 16.86
CA ASP A 74 -26.45 -0.16 16.24
C ASP A 74 -26.48 -0.09 14.71
N SER A 75 -25.62 0.70 14.07
CA SER A 75 -25.63 0.83 12.61
C SER A 75 -24.64 -0.13 11.93
N LEU A 76 -25.18 -1.25 11.43
CA LEU A 76 -24.48 -2.18 10.56
C LEU A 76 -23.75 -1.51 9.37
N PRO A 77 -24.32 -0.52 8.65
CA PRO A 77 -23.60 0.13 7.56
C PRO A 77 -22.36 0.91 8.02
N LEU A 78 -22.38 1.59 9.19
CA LEU A 78 -21.18 2.30 9.66
C LEU A 78 -20.07 1.33 10.07
N ASN A 79 -20.43 0.19 10.67
CA ASN A 79 -19.47 -0.84 11.02
C ASN A 79 -18.80 -1.46 9.79
N ILE A 80 -19.58 -1.77 8.75
CA ILE A 80 -19.05 -2.28 7.47
C ILE A 80 -18.14 -1.24 6.81
N MET A 81 -18.58 0.03 6.74
CA MET A 81 -17.78 1.10 6.15
C MET A 81 -16.44 1.26 6.86
N GLN A 82 -16.44 1.35 8.18
CA GLN A 82 -15.21 1.42 8.97
C GLN A 82 -14.28 0.23 8.70
N ALA A 83 -14.80 -1.00 8.75
CA ALA A 83 -14.01 -2.21 8.56
C ALA A 83 -13.36 -2.25 7.18
N LEU A 84 -14.12 -1.90 6.12
CA LEU A 84 -13.60 -1.80 4.77
C LEU A 84 -12.52 -0.71 4.68
N PHE A 85 -12.82 0.51 5.11
CA PHE A 85 -11.88 1.63 5.00
C PHE A 85 -10.58 1.45 5.79
N LEU A 86 -10.56 0.64 6.86
CA LEU A 86 -9.33 0.24 7.58
C LEU A 86 -8.61 -0.96 6.94
N LEU A 87 -9.27 -1.69 6.04
CA LEU A 87 -8.71 -2.87 5.36
C LEU A 87 -8.08 -2.52 4.00
N LEU A 88 -8.58 -1.50 3.29
CA LEU A 88 -8.03 -1.02 2.01
C LEU A 88 -6.61 -0.39 2.07
N PRO A 89 -6.23 0.42 3.09
CA PRO A 89 -5.01 1.24 3.02
C PRO A 89 -3.70 0.47 2.77
N PRO A 90 -3.44 -0.70 3.39
CA PRO A 90 -2.23 -1.47 3.13
C PRO A 90 -2.09 -1.91 1.68
N VAL A 91 -3.20 -2.23 1.00
CA VAL A 91 -3.21 -2.62 -0.42
C VAL A 91 -2.76 -1.45 -1.29
N PHE A 92 -3.26 -0.25 -1.00
CA PHE A 92 -2.85 0.97 -1.72
C PHE A 92 -1.40 1.37 -1.44
N PHE A 93 -0.94 1.21 -0.21
CA PHE A 93 0.46 1.46 0.14
C PHE A 93 1.37 0.45 -0.56
N ALA A 94 1.06 -0.84 -0.52
CA ALA A 94 1.79 -1.88 -1.23
C ALA A 94 1.85 -1.63 -2.74
N ALA A 95 0.72 -1.29 -3.36
CA ALA A 95 0.66 -0.92 -4.78
C ALA A 95 1.63 0.22 -5.13
N THR A 96 1.74 1.23 -4.27
CA THR A 96 2.69 2.34 -4.46
C THR A 96 4.14 1.86 -4.34
N LEU A 97 4.45 1.01 -3.35
CA LEU A 97 5.80 0.44 -3.20
C LEU A 97 6.21 -0.35 -4.45
N TYR A 98 5.30 -1.12 -5.04
CA TYR A 98 5.56 -1.86 -6.28
C TYR A 98 5.85 -0.92 -7.47
N MET A 99 5.13 0.20 -7.56
CA MET A 99 5.37 1.22 -8.58
C MET A 99 6.70 1.95 -8.38
N VAL A 100 7.04 2.28 -7.13
CA VAL A 100 8.32 2.91 -6.77
C VAL A 100 9.48 1.99 -7.10
N TYR A 101 9.41 0.72 -6.69
CA TYR A 101 10.40 -0.29 -7.06
C TYR A 101 10.54 -0.41 -8.58
N SER A 102 9.43 -0.52 -9.30
CA SER A 102 9.43 -0.64 -10.76
C SER A 102 10.05 0.57 -11.48
N ARG A 103 9.88 1.77 -10.93
CA ARG A 103 10.53 2.98 -11.47
C ARG A 103 12.00 3.04 -11.09
N LEU A 104 12.34 2.65 -9.86
CA LEU A 104 13.73 2.61 -9.40
C LEU A 104 14.58 1.66 -10.26
N VAL A 105 14.11 0.44 -10.49
CA VAL A 105 14.80 -0.54 -11.34
C VAL A 105 15.03 -0.01 -12.76
N ARG A 106 14.04 0.72 -13.31
CA ARG A 106 14.16 1.35 -14.63
C ARG A 106 15.13 2.52 -14.64
N ALA A 107 15.08 3.37 -13.62
CA ALA A 107 15.90 4.57 -13.53
C ALA A 107 17.40 4.24 -13.38
N ILE A 108 17.73 3.10 -12.78
CA ILE A 108 19.12 2.63 -12.64
C ILE A 108 19.56 1.69 -13.77
N GLY A 109 18.72 1.46 -14.80
CA GLY A 109 19.04 0.55 -15.90
C GLY A 109 19.13 -0.92 -15.51
N GLY A 110 18.72 -1.30 -14.29
CA GLY A 110 18.89 -2.65 -13.73
C GLY A 110 17.89 -3.70 -14.24
N GLN A 111 17.24 -3.48 -15.39
CA GLN A 111 16.19 -4.39 -15.89
C GLN A 111 16.69 -5.84 -16.02
N SER A 112 17.93 -6.03 -16.47
CA SER A 112 18.57 -7.34 -16.62
C SER A 112 18.85 -8.05 -15.29
N CYS A 113 18.87 -7.32 -14.18
CA CYS A 113 19.08 -7.88 -12.84
C CYS A 113 17.77 -8.23 -12.11
N SER A 114 16.61 -7.86 -12.66
CA SER A 114 15.30 -8.16 -12.08
C SER A 114 14.86 -9.59 -12.42
N LEU A 115 14.37 -10.36 -11.43
CA LEU A 115 13.88 -11.73 -11.63
C LEU A 115 12.66 -11.80 -12.56
N ILE A 116 11.78 -10.81 -12.45
CA ILE A 116 10.54 -10.72 -13.22
C ILE A 116 10.57 -9.39 -13.97
N SER A 117 10.01 -9.37 -15.18
CA SER A 117 9.86 -8.15 -15.95
C SER A 117 9.12 -7.10 -15.11
N VAL A 118 9.79 -5.97 -14.93
CA VAL A 118 9.40 -4.87 -14.05
C VAL A 118 7.97 -4.34 -14.28
N ARG A 119 7.43 -4.54 -15.50
CA ARG A 119 6.04 -4.20 -15.85
C ARG A 119 5.03 -5.25 -15.38
N TRP A 120 5.41 -6.52 -15.43
CA TRP A 120 4.58 -7.63 -14.97
C TRP A 120 4.57 -7.74 -13.45
N THR A 121 5.70 -7.47 -12.79
CA THR A 121 5.82 -7.43 -11.33
C THR A 121 4.73 -6.54 -10.70
N THR A 122 4.63 -5.28 -11.12
CA THR A 122 3.61 -4.37 -10.58
C THR A 122 2.18 -4.84 -10.89
N ARG A 123 1.91 -5.35 -12.10
CA ARG A 123 0.56 -5.81 -12.48
C ARG A 123 0.14 -7.03 -11.67
N LEU A 124 0.99 -8.05 -11.57
CA LEU A 124 0.70 -9.30 -10.87
C LEU A 124 0.45 -9.05 -9.39
N PHE A 125 1.30 -8.27 -8.72
CA PHE A 125 1.13 -8.02 -7.29
C PHE A 125 -0.08 -7.13 -6.99
N VAL A 126 -0.35 -6.09 -7.78
CA VAL A 126 -1.56 -5.26 -7.60
C VAL A 126 -2.83 -6.07 -7.84
N LEU A 127 -2.86 -6.91 -8.89
CA LEU A 127 -4.01 -7.78 -9.15
C LEU A 127 -4.18 -8.84 -8.08
N GLY A 128 -3.10 -9.41 -7.56
CA GLY A 128 -3.12 -10.35 -6.45
C GLY A 128 -3.65 -9.71 -5.16
N ASP A 129 -3.18 -8.50 -4.82
CA ASP A 129 -3.69 -7.77 -3.66
C ASP A 129 -5.17 -7.37 -3.83
N PHE A 130 -5.59 -7.01 -5.05
CA PHE A 130 -7.00 -6.76 -5.34
C PHE A 130 -7.87 -8.02 -5.20
N LEU A 131 -7.39 -9.17 -5.68
CA LEU A 131 -8.12 -10.44 -5.56
C LEU A 131 -8.25 -10.87 -4.10
N THR A 132 -7.16 -10.80 -3.34
CA THR A 132 -7.17 -11.13 -1.90
C THR A 132 -8.01 -10.16 -1.09
N PHE A 133 -8.06 -8.88 -1.45
CA PHE A 133 -8.98 -7.90 -0.89
C PHE A 133 -10.45 -8.27 -1.14
N ASN A 134 -10.79 -8.69 -2.36
CA ASN A 134 -12.16 -9.13 -2.68
C ASN A 134 -12.57 -10.36 -1.86
N ILE A 135 -11.66 -11.33 -1.67
CA ILE A 135 -11.89 -12.49 -0.81
C ILE A 135 -12.20 -12.04 0.62
N GLN A 136 -11.38 -11.15 1.18
CA GLN A 136 -11.59 -10.61 2.54
C GLN A 136 -12.89 -9.82 2.67
N GLY A 137 -13.23 -8.98 1.68
CA GLY A 137 -14.47 -8.21 1.69
C GLY A 137 -15.71 -9.10 1.67
N ASN A 138 -15.70 -10.15 0.85
CA ASN A 138 -16.79 -11.14 0.82
C ASN A 138 -16.85 -11.92 2.15
N GLY A 139 -15.72 -12.45 2.63
CA GLY A 139 -15.67 -13.15 3.91
C GLY A 139 -16.12 -12.29 5.09
N GLY A 140 -15.73 -11.01 5.11
CA GLY A 140 -16.14 -10.03 6.11
C GLY A 140 -17.64 -9.72 6.07
N GLY A 141 -18.24 -9.68 4.88
CA GLY A 141 -19.69 -9.58 4.71
C GLY A 141 -20.44 -10.78 5.28
N LEU A 142 -19.88 -12.00 5.15
CA LEU A 142 -20.48 -13.21 5.73
C LEU A 142 -20.49 -13.19 7.26
N LEU A 143 -19.58 -12.46 7.92
CA LEU A 143 -19.54 -12.31 9.37
C LEU A 143 -20.78 -11.62 9.96
N ALA A 144 -21.57 -10.94 9.13
CA ALA A 144 -22.83 -10.33 9.55
C ALA A 144 -23.95 -11.37 9.79
N ASN A 145 -23.80 -12.59 9.27
CA ASN A 145 -24.79 -13.66 9.41
C ASN A 145 -24.33 -14.67 10.47
N ALA A 146 -25.10 -14.87 11.54
CA ALA A 146 -24.75 -15.73 12.67
C ALA A 146 -24.37 -17.17 12.26
N ASP A 147 -25.11 -17.76 11.31
CA ASP A 147 -24.87 -19.13 10.82
C ASP A 147 -23.62 -19.26 9.95
N LEU A 148 -23.18 -18.17 9.32
CA LEU A 148 -22.07 -18.16 8.37
C LEU A 148 -20.79 -17.54 8.96
N VAL A 149 -20.78 -17.16 10.24
CA VAL A 149 -19.62 -16.53 10.88
C VAL A 149 -18.36 -17.38 10.76
N HIS A 150 -18.47 -18.69 10.98
CA HIS A 150 -17.31 -19.60 10.91
C HIS A 150 -16.72 -19.65 9.49
N ILE A 151 -17.59 -19.76 8.48
CA ILE A 151 -17.18 -19.76 7.07
C ILE A 151 -16.57 -18.40 6.68
N GLY A 152 -17.19 -17.30 7.11
CA GLY A 152 -16.69 -15.94 6.90
C GLY A 152 -15.28 -15.75 7.47
N ASN A 153 -15.03 -16.20 8.71
CA ASN A 153 -13.72 -16.12 9.34
C ASN A 153 -12.65 -16.87 8.53
N ILE A 154 -12.92 -18.10 8.10
CA ILE A 154 -11.99 -18.89 7.28
C ILE A 154 -11.67 -18.18 5.98
N ILE A 155 -12.68 -17.59 5.31
CA ILE A 155 -12.49 -16.85 4.06
C ILE A 155 -11.59 -15.62 4.28
N VAL A 156 -11.84 -14.84 5.33
CA VAL A 156 -11.03 -13.65 5.65
C VAL A 156 -9.58 -14.03 5.97
N ILE A 157 -9.36 -15.04 6.83
CA ILE A 157 -8.02 -15.52 7.19
C ILE A 157 -7.28 -16.01 5.94
N THR A 158 -7.95 -16.76 5.07
CA THR A 158 -7.36 -17.26 3.81
C THR A 158 -6.92 -16.10 2.92
N GLY A 159 -7.75 -15.07 2.77
CA GLY A 159 -7.41 -13.87 2.02
C GLY A 159 -6.20 -13.12 2.60
N LEU A 160 -6.15 -12.97 3.93
CA LEU A 160 -5.03 -12.31 4.62
C LEU A 160 -3.72 -13.09 4.46
N ILE A 161 -3.74 -14.42 4.60
CA ILE A 161 -2.54 -15.28 4.41
C ILE A 161 -2.05 -15.19 2.97
N ALA A 162 -2.96 -15.28 1.98
CA ALA A 162 -2.60 -15.13 0.57
C ALA A 162 -1.97 -13.76 0.28
N GLN A 163 -2.51 -12.69 0.88
CA GLN A 163 -1.94 -11.34 0.78
C GLN A 163 -0.53 -11.26 1.36
N ILE A 164 -0.28 -11.86 2.53
CA ILE A 164 1.07 -11.93 3.13
C ILE A 164 2.04 -12.68 2.22
N LEU A 165 1.64 -13.84 1.67
CA LEU A 165 2.49 -14.63 0.79
C LEU A 165 2.87 -13.87 -0.49
N LEU A 166 1.90 -13.18 -1.11
CA LEU A 166 2.14 -12.31 -2.26
C LEU A 166 3.11 -11.18 -1.92
N PHE A 167 2.91 -10.53 -0.77
CA PHE A 167 3.77 -9.44 -0.31
C PHE A 167 5.20 -9.91 0.01
N LEU A 168 5.35 -11.09 0.64
CA LEU A 168 6.66 -11.70 0.91
C LEU A 168 7.40 -12.05 -0.39
N ALA A 169 6.69 -12.56 -1.40
CA ALA A 169 7.27 -12.81 -2.72
C ALA A 169 7.79 -11.52 -3.37
N PHE A 170 7.11 -10.39 -3.19
CA PHE A 170 7.60 -9.09 -3.62
C PHE A 170 8.88 -8.66 -2.88
N VAL A 171 8.91 -8.78 -1.54
CA VAL A 171 10.10 -8.45 -0.74
C VAL A 171 11.30 -9.31 -1.14
N ALA A 172 11.07 -10.60 -1.40
CA ALA A 172 12.09 -11.51 -1.91
C ALA A 172 12.64 -11.04 -3.27
N CYS A 173 11.75 -10.60 -4.18
CA CYS A 173 12.15 -10.03 -5.47
C CYS A 173 13.03 -8.77 -5.28
N CYS A 174 12.68 -7.88 -4.36
CA CYS A 174 13.52 -6.72 -4.02
C CYS A 174 14.89 -7.12 -3.49
N VAL A 175 14.97 -8.11 -2.60
CA VAL A 175 16.23 -8.60 -2.02
C VAL A 175 17.13 -9.22 -3.08
N VAL A 176 16.57 -10.05 -3.97
CA VAL A 176 17.33 -10.66 -5.05
C VAL A 176 17.83 -9.60 -6.02
N PHE A 177 16.99 -8.63 -6.37
CA PHE A 177 17.40 -7.50 -7.20
C PHE A 177 18.54 -6.70 -6.55
N HIS A 178 18.42 -6.36 -5.26
CA HIS A 178 19.45 -5.64 -4.52
C HIS A 178 20.79 -6.38 -4.53
N ARG A 179 20.79 -7.70 -4.32
CA ARG A 179 22.00 -8.52 -4.37
C ARG A 179 22.61 -8.56 -5.77
N ARG A 180 21.80 -8.84 -6.81
CA ARG A 180 22.28 -8.92 -8.20
C ARG A 180 22.80 -7.58 -8.70
N PHE A 181 22.09 -6.49 -8.40
CA PHE A 181 22.48 -5.15 -8.81
C PHE A 181 23.77 -4.67 -8.12
N ARG A 182 23.96 -4.99 -6.83
CA ARG A 182 25.24 -4.72 -6.14
C ARG A 182 26.44 -5.41 -6.79
N VAL A 183 26.27 -6.66 -7.22
CA VAL A 183 27.33 -7.40 -7.93
C VAL A 183 27.59 -6.77 -9.29
N HIS A 184 26.53 -6.48 -10.06
CA HIS A 184 26.67 -5.83 -11.37
C HIS A 184 27.40 -4.47 -11.27
N LEU A 185 27.04 -3.64 -10.29
CA LEU A 185 27.67 -2.33 -10.09
C LEU A 185 29.17 -2.43 -9.77
N ARG A 186 29.59 -3.47 -9.02
CA ARG A 186 31.02 -3.74 -8.77
C ARG A 186 31.80 -4.08 -10.03
N HIS A 187 31.15 -4.70 -11.02
CA HIS A 187 31.82 -5.08 -12.28
C HIS A 187 31.84 -3.95 -13.31
N THR A 188 30.84 -3.08 -13.34
CA THR A 188 30.69 -2.10 -14.43
C THR A 188 31.18 -0.69 -14.07
N SER A 189 31.46 -0.39 -12.79
CA SER A 189 31.97 0.91 -12.32
C SER A 189 31.19 2.13 -12.84
N ILE A 190 29.89 1.97 -13.13
CA ILE A 190 29.06 3.06 -13.65
C ILE A 190 28.67 3.97 -12.49
N PRO A 191 28.92 5.29 -12.54
CA PRO A 191 28.43 6.22 -11.55
C PRO A 191 26.90 6.34 -11.67
N VAL A 192 26.17 5.70 -10.75
CA VAL A 192 24.72 5.86 -10.65
C VAL A 192 24.43 7.16 -9.90
N ALA A 193 23.99 8.20 -10.61
CA ALA A 193 23.64 9.50 -10.04
C ALA A 193 22.47 9.44 -9.02
N ILE A 194 21.71 8.34 -9.03
CA ILE A 194 20.56 8.11 -8.15
C ILE A 194 21.02 7.36 -6.89
N ARG A 195 20.64 7.89 -5.71
CA ARG A 195 20.83 7.24 -4.39
C ARG A 195 19.92 6.01 -4.24
N TRP A 196 20.17 4.96 -5.02
CA TRP A 196 19.31 3.79 -5.15
C TRP A 196 19.21 2.98 -3.85
N GLU A 197 20.28 2.90 -3.06
CA GLU A 197 20.27 2.25 -1.74
C GLU A 197 19.33 2.93 -0.75
N ALA A 198 19.24 4.26 -0.81
CA ALA A 198 18.35 5.02 0.05
C ALA A 198 16.87 4.71 -0.24
N TYR A 199 16.50 4.51 -1.51
CA TYR A 199 15.15 4.15 -1.92
C TYR A 199 14.82 2.69 -1.59
N LEU A 200 15.76 1.76 -1.77
CA LEU A 200 15.57 0.36 -1.35
C LEU A 200 15.45 0.24 0.16
N ASN A 201 16.24 0.97 0.94
CA ASN A 201 16.12 0.97 2.40
C ASN A 201 14.77 1.55 2.86
N MET A 202 14.28 2.62 2.20
CA MET A 202 12.92 3.11 2.45
C MET A 202 11.88 2.03 2.15
N LEU A 203 11.96 1.38 0.96
CA LEU A 203 11.07 0.29 0.57
C LEU A 203 11.04 -0.81 1.62
N TYR A 204 12.21 -1.30 2.06
CA TYR A 204 12.29 -2.33 3.11
C TYR A 204 11.68 -1.90 4.43
N PHE A 205 11.92 -0.67 4.87
CA PHE A 205 11.37 -0.15 6.12
C PHE A 205 9.84 -0.05 6.07
N THR A 206 9.29 0.53 4.99
CA THR A 206 7.83 0.57 4.78
C THR A 206 7.22 -0.82 4.60
N SER A 207 7.91 -1.72 3.91
CA SER A 207 7.45 -3.11 3.73
C SER A 207 7.43 -3.87 5.04
N ALA A 208 8.41 -3.68 5.93
CA ALA A 208 8.44 -4.34 7.23
C ALA A 208 7.21 -3.96 8.08
N PHE A 209 6.84 -2.69 8.13
CA PHE A 209 5.65 -2.26 8.87
C PHE A 209 4.34 -2.80 8.29
N ILE A 210 4.19 -2.79 6.96
CA ILE A 210 3.02 -3.39 6.30
C ILE A 210 2.94 -4.89 6.61
N LEU A 211 4.08 -5.60 6.62
CA LEU A 211 4.12 -7.02 6.94
C LEU A 211 3.71 -7.29 8.39
N VAL A 212 4.26 -6.54 9.36
CA VAL A 212 3.88 -6.67 10.77
C VAL A 212 2.38 -6.44 10.96
N ARG A 213 1.82 -5.41 10.32
CA ARG A 213 0.38 -5.14 10.35
C ARG A 213 -0.42 -6.30 9.76
N ASN A 214 -0.02 -6.83 8.59
CA ASN A 214 -0.76 -7.91 7.94
C ASN A 214 -0.70 -9.20 8.79
N THR A 215 0.43 -9.50 9.42
CA THR A 215 0.55 -10.61 10.39
C THR A 215 -0.33 -10.38 11.61
N PHE A 216 -0.36 -9.17 12.17
CA PHE A 216 -1.25 -8.82 13.28
C PHE A 216 -2.72 -9.06 12.90
N ARG A 217 -3.15 -8.66 11.70
CA ARG A 217 -4.51 -8.93 11.22
C ARG A 217 -4.81 -10.42 11.09
N VAL A 218 -3.88 -11.24 10.61
CA VAL A 218 -4.07 -12.70 10.60
C VAL A 218 -4.27 -13.23 12.01
N VAL A 219 -3.45 -12.80 12.97
CA VAL A 219 -3.57 -13.23 14.37
C VAL A 219 -4.89 -12.75 14.99
N GLU A 220 -5.30 -11.51 14.72
CA GLU A 220 -6.56 -10.92 15.20
C GLU A 220 -7.79 -11.69 14.71
N PHE A 221 -7.79 -12.14 13.45
CA PHE A 221 -8.88 -12.94 12.88
C PHE A 221 -8.78 -14.43 13.22
N ALA A 222 -7.58 -14.96 13.45
CA ALA A 222 -7.36 -16.35 13.85
C ALA A 222 -7.65 -16.60 15.34
N MET A 223 -7.58 -15.56 16.18
CA MET A 223 -8.01 -15.64 17.58
C MET A 223 -9.52 -15.60 17.67
N ASP A 224 -10.07 -16.52 18.47
CA ASP A 224 -11.50 -16.63 18.70
C ASP A 224 -12.05 -15.37 19.40
N LYS A 225 -13.38 -15.17 19.32
CA LYS A 225 -14.09 -13.99 19.85
C LYS A 225 -13.90 -13.75 21.36
N GLU A 226 -13.29 -14.68 22.09
CA GLU A 226 -12.94 -14.55 23.51
C GLU A 226 -11.46 -14.18 23.76
N GLY A 227 -10.66 -14.01 22.70
CA GLY A 227 -9.24 -13.68 22.80
C GLY A 227 -8.96 -12.28 23.37
N TYR A 228 -7.92 -12.16 24.20
CA TYR A 228 -7.45 -10.90 24.80
C TYR A 228 -7.24 -9.75 23.80
N LEU A 229 -6.93 -10.07 22.54
CA LEU A 229 -6.74 -9.12 21.45
C LEU A 229 -8.05 -8.51 20.91
N GLN A 230 -9.18 -9.21 21.01
CA GLN A 230 -10.50 -8.65 20.66
C GLN A 230 -11.15 -7.93 21.84
N GLN A 231 -10.79 -8.28 23.08
CA GLN A 231 -11.33 -7.66 24.30
C GLN A 231 -10.68 -6.31 24.66
N LYS A 232 -9.49 -5.98 24.13
CA LYS A 232 -8.80 -4.71 24.40
C LYS A 232 -8.50 -3.95 23.11
N GLU A 233 -8.81 -2.65 23.07
CA GLU A 233 -8.60 -1.77 21.90
C GLU A 233 -7.14 -1.40 21.64
N TRP A 234 -6.29 -1.37 22.68
CA TRP A 234 -4.93 -0.81 22.57
C TRP A 234 -4.03 -1.54 21.56
N PRO A 235 -4.08 -2.89 21.38
CA PRO A 235 -3.25 -3.56 20.39
C PRO A 235 -3.62 -3.15 18.97
N THR A 236 -4.90 -3.00 18.66
CA THR A 236 -5.36 -2.54 17.34
C THR A 236 -4.86 -1.11 17.08
N PHE A 237 -4.94 -0.21 18.06
CA PHE A 237 -4.40 1.15 17.87
C PHE A 237 -2.89 1.18 17.63
N VAL A 238 -2.11 0.38 18.36
CA VAL A 238 -0.64 0.38 18.23
C VAL A 238 -0.18 -0.40 17.00
N PHE A 239 -0.70 -1.61 16.78
CA PHE A 239 -0.22 -2.50 15.71
C PHE A 239 -0.93 -2.28 14.37
N ASP A 240 -2.02 -1.53 14.32
CA ASP A 240 -2.66 -1.13 13.05
C ASP A 240 -2.44 0.37 12.81
N SER A 241 -2.93 1.26 13.68
CA SER A 241 -2.89 2.71 13.43
C SER A 241 -1.48 3.30 13.45
N VAL A 242 -0.67 2.99 14.48
CA VAL A 242 0.68 3.58 14.59
C VAL A 242 1.60 3.05 13.49
N LEU A 243 1.51 1.77 13.13
CA LEU A 243 2.32 1.21 12.03
C LEU A 243 2.00 1.89 10.69
N MET A 244 0.72 2.13 10.40
CA MET A 244 0.32 2.78 9.15
C MET A 244 0.72 4.26 9.12
N LEU A 245 0.65 4.95 10.26
CA LEU A 245 1.17 6.31 10.39
C LEU A 245 2.69 6.35 10.17
N LEU A 246 3.44 5.41 10.74
CA LEU A 246 4.88 5.29 10.53
C LEU A 246 5.23 5.04 9.05
N VAL A 247 4.43 4.24 8.34
CA VAL A 247 4.59 4.05 6.88
C VAL A 247 4.42 5.37 6.14
N MET A 248 3.38 6.14 6.46
CA MET A 248 3.14 7.46 5.84
C MET A 248 4.27 8.45 6.13
N VAL A 249 4.74 8.52 7.37
CA VAL A 249 5.85 9.40 7.77
C VAL A 249 7.16 8.97 7.09
N ALA A 250 7.48 7.68 7.08
CA ALA A 250 8.68 7.15 6.43
C ALA A 250 8.67 7.45 4.92
N PHE A 251 7.52 7.26 4.26
CA PHE A 251 7.35 7.59 2.85
C PHE A 251 7.46 9.09 2.59
N TYR A 252 6.92 9.92 3.49
CA TYR A 252 7.03 11.38 3.40
C TYR A 252 8.49 11.87 3.53
N MET A 253 9.24 11.35 4.52
CA MET A 253 10.63 11.74 4.76
C MET A 253 11.54 11.43 3.58
N ARG A 254 11.32 10.30 2.90
CA ARG A 254 12.19 9.81 1.82
C ARG A 254 11.49 9.79 0.47
N TYR A 255 10.65 10.80 0.24
CA TYR A 255 9.78 10.88 -0.93
C TYR A 255 10.56 10.76 -2.26
N PRO A 256 10.09 9.93 -3.20
CA PRO A 256 10.73 9.72 -4.49
C PRO A 256 10.51 10.88 -5.47
N GLU A 257 11.05 12.06 -5.17
CA GLU A 257 10.95 13.27 -6.02
C GLU A 257 11.73 13.12 -7.33
N ASN A 258 12.86 12.39 -7.30
CA ASN A 258 13.79 12.29 -8.44
C ASN A 258 13.48 11.10 -9.38
N LEU A 259 12.40 10.35 -9.14
CA LEU A 259 12.00 9.18 -9.94
C LEU A 259 10.98 9.54 -11.03
N GLN A 260 11.05 10.77 -11.54
CA GLN A 260 10.24 11.20 -12.67
C GLN A 260 10.65 10.42 -13.93
N PRO A 261 9.67 9.92 -14.71
CA PRO A 261 9.99 9.27 -15.97
C PRO A 261 10.47 10.35 -16.95
N HIS A 262 11.74 10.28 -17.36
CA HIS A 262 12.10 10.73 -18.71
C HIS A 262 11.37 9.80 -19.70
N MET A 263 10.10 10.11 -19.97
CA MET A 263 9.31 9.45 -21.00
C MET A 263 9.01 10.47 -22.10
N ARG A 264 9.95 10.62 -23.04
CA ARG A 264 9.71 10.57 -24.51
C ARG A 264 10.83 11.18 -25.36
N ASP A 265 11.79 11.90 -24.81
CA ASP A 265 12.73 12.66 -25.67
C ASP A 265 13.85 11.80 -26.27
N SER A 266 14.44 10.86 -25.52
CA SER A 266 15.59 10.10 -26.03
C SER A 266 15.28 9.09 -27.15
N ALA A 267 14.00 8.76 -27.39
CA ALA A 267 13.61 7.88 -28.50
C ALA A 267 13.30 8.65 -29.80
N ILE A 268 13.03 9.96 -29.70
CA ILE A 268 12.84 10.84 -30.87
C ILE A 268 14.17 11.51 -31.25
N GLU A 269 15.06 11.75 -30.28
CA GLU A 269 16.38 12.36 -30.50
C GLU A 269 17.42 11.42 -31.15
N LEU A 270 17.15 10.11 -31.19
CA LEU A 270 18.04 9.10 -31.82
C LEU A 270 17.58 8.66 -33.21
N MET A 271 16.50 9.22 -33.76
CA MET A 271 16.27 9.07 -35.20
C MET A 271 17.25 10.00 -35.92
N PRO A 272 18.18 9.48 -36.74
CA PRO A 272 18.98 10.33 -37.61
C PRO A 272 18.00 11.14 -38.45
N LYS A 273 18.06 12.46 -38.33
CA LYS A 273 17.37 13.35 -39.26
C LYS A 273 18.06 13.13 -40.59
N ASP A 274 17.41 12.41 -41.51
CA ASP A 274 17.95 12.09 -42.82
C ASP A 274 18.61 13.34 -43.43
N GLU A 275 19.90 13.19 -43.66
CA GLU A 275 20.78 14.19 -44.23
C GLU A 275 20.35 14.44 -45.68
N PRO A 276 20.07 15.70 -46.10
CA PRO A 276 19.73 15.96 -47.48
C PRO A 276 20.94 15.67 -48.36
N ARG A 277 20.83 14.65 -49.22
CA ARG A 277 21.83 14.26 -50.22
C ARG A 277 22.24 15.48 -51.03
N THR A 278 23.40 16.03 -50.69
CA THR A 278 24.07 17.07 -51.44
C THR A 278 24.93 16.37 -52.49
N GLY A 279 24.67 16.65 -53.77
CA GLY A 279 25.63 16.40 -54.85
C GLY A 279 25.23 15.35 -55.87
N GLU A 280 24.41 15.75 -56.85
CA GLU A 280 24.83 15.57 -58.24
C GLU A 280 24.78 16.95 -58.90
N ALA A 281 25.99 17.48 -59.16
CA ALA A 281 26.20 18.69 -59.91
C ALA A 281 26.36 18.36 -61.40
N SER A 282 25.96 19.32 -62.24
CA SER A 282 26.44 19.55 -63.60
C SER A 282 25.85 18.72 -64.74
N ALA A 283 24.97 19.37 -65.51
CA ALA A 283 25.24 19.57 -66.94
C ALA A 283 24.47 20.81 -67.44
N SER A 284 25.20 21.91 -67.66
CA SER A 284 24.81 22.91 -68.66
C SER A 284 25.29 22.40 -70.02
N ASN A 285 24.36 22.23 -70.96
CA ASN A 285 24.45 22.68 -72.35
C ASN A 285 23.10 22.41 -73.03
#